data_AF-A0A820B330-F1
#
_entry.id   AF-A0A820B330-F1
#
_cell.length_a   1.000
_cell.length_b   1.000
_cell.length_c   1.000
_cell.angle_alpha   90.00
_cell.angle_beta   90.00
_cell.angle_gamma   90.00
#
_symmetry.space_group_name_H-M   'P 1'
#
loop_
_entity.id
_entity.type
_entity.pdbx_description
1 polymer ?
#
loop_
_entity_poly.entity_id
_entity_poly.type
_entity_poly.pdbx_seq_one_letter_code
_entity_poly.pdbx_strand_id
1 'polypeptide(L)'
;MATINNNSISLEPIALIGMSCEFAGDIHSPNDLWDALKESRDVGSTTPIDRFDLESFTAHMINMDNNGQLRQKLLRAGYFMSNQQWDMFESSFFDLSDAAAASIDPCYRLFTLKFIDLLDDAG
;
A
#
# COMPACT_ATOMS: atom_id res chain seq x y z
N MET A 1 -7.36 -54.43 -10.29
CA MET A 1 -6.88 -53.78 -9.05
C MET A 1 -5.76 -52.84 -9.47
N ALA A 2 -6.08 -51.57 -9.75
CA ALA A 2 -5.10 -50.59 -10.21
C ALA A 2 -4.41 -49.98 -8.98
N THR A 3 -3.09 -50.12 -8.92
CA THR A 3 -2.25 -49.55 -7.88
C THR A 3 -2.21 -48.04 -8.07
N ILE A 4 -2.75 -47.28 -7.10
CA ILE A 4 -2.65 -45.83 -7.06
C ILE A 4 -1.22 -45.50 -6.61
N ASN A 5 -0.38 -45.04 -7.54
CA ASN A 5 0.93 -44.50 -7.21
C ASN A 5 0.74 -43.20 -6.43
N ASN A 6 0.96 -43.26 -5.11
CA ASN A 6 1.12 -42.08 -4.26
C ASN A 6 2.45 -41.39 -4.59
N ASN A 7 2.51 -40.71 -5.72
CA ASN A 7 3.57 -39.74 -5.98
C ASN A 7 3.23 -38.50 -5.13
N SER A 8 3.59 -38.55 -3.85
CA SER A 8 3.55 -37.37 -3.00
C SER A 8 4.56 -36.38 -3.58
N ILE A 9 4.06 -35.39 -4.32
CA ILE A 9 4.82 -34.21 -4.67
C ILE A 9 5.06 -33.52 -3.33
N SER A 10 6.14 -33.86 -2.62
CA SER A 10 6.57 -33.06 -1.48
C SER A 10 7.08 -31.76 -2.09
N LEU A 11 6.24 -30.74 -2.08
CA LEU A 11 6.61 -29.39 -2.51
C LEU A 11 7.86 -29.00 -1.71
N GLU A 12 8.91 -28.59 -2.42
CA GLU A 12 10.11 -28.05 -1.79
C GLU A 12 9.71 -26.82 -0.96
N PRO A 13 10.08 -26.76 0.33
CA PRO A 13 9.80 -25.58 1.14
C PRO A 13 10.50 -24.34 0.59
N ILE A 14 9.75 -23.24 0.42
CA ILE A 14 10.30 -21.96 -0.04
C ILE A 14 10.68 -21.14 1.19
N ALA A 15 11.97 -20.82 1.31
CA ALA A 15 12.46 -19.94 2.37
C ALA A 15 12.18 -18.47 2.03
N LEU A 16 11.68 -17.71 3.01
CA LEU A 16 11.64 -16.25 2.95
C LEU A 16 12.99 -15.73 3.42
N ILE A 17 13.78 -15.20 2.49
CA ILE A 17 15.15 -14.74 2.77
C ILE A 17 15.25 -13.23 3.02
N GLY A 18 14.23 -12.46 2.63
CA GLY A 18 14.14 -11.03 2.91
C GLY A 18 12.70 -10.54 2.79
N MET A 19 12.41 -9.39 3.41
CA MET A 19 11.12 -8.71 3.41
C MET A 19 11.31 -7.19 3.41
N SER A 20 10.44 -6.48 2.68
CA SER A 20 10.32 -5.02 2.78
C SER A 20 8.85 -4.61 2.73
N CYS A 21 8.49 -3.54 3.42
CA CYS A 21 7.13 -3.05 3.43
C CYS A 21 7.05 -1.54 3.69
N GLU A 22 5.93 -0.96 3.29
CA GLU A 22 5.54 0.41 3.59
C GLU A 22 4.06 0.36 3.94
N PHE A 23 3.65 0.89 5.08
CA PHE A 23 2.26 0.91 5.53
C PHE A 23 1.87 2.23 6.21
N ALA A 24 0.56 2.43 6.37
CA ALA A 24 0.00 3.55 7.10
C ALA A 24 0.49 3.57 8.56
N GLY A 25 0.60 4.78 9.13
CA GLY A 25 1.06 4.97 10.51
C GLY A 25 2.57 4.90 10.69
N ASP A 26 3.31 5.41 9.70
CA ASP A 26 4.78 5.53 9.70
C ASP A 26 5.50 4.18 9.91
N ILE A 27 5.00 3.15 9.23
CA ILE A 27 5.58 1.81 9.24
C ILE A 27 6.41 1.63 7.95
N HIS A 28 7.72 1.55 8.11
CA HIS A 28 8.69 1.54 7.00
C HIS A 28 9.49 0.24 6.88
N SER A 29 9.32 -0.69 7.82
CA SER A 29 10.07 -1.94 7.86
C SER A 29 9.25 -3.09 8.45
N PRO A 30 9.65 -4.36 8.20
CA PRO A 30 9.05 -5.52 8.86
C PRO A 30 9.11 -5.44 10.38
N ASN A 31 10.14 -4.83 10.95
CA ASN A 31 10.27 -4.62 12.39
C ASN A 31 9.24 -3.61 12.91
N ASP A 32 9.06 -2.48 12.22
CA ASP A 32 8.06 -1.48 12.59
C ASP A 32 6.64 -2.07 12.51
N LEU A 33 6.39 -2.88 11.49
CA LEU A 33 5.13 -3.61 11.34
C LEU A 33 4.92 -4.55 12.52
N TRP A 34 5.94 -5.31 12.89
CA TRP A 34 5.86 -6.24 14.02
C TRP A 34 5.60 -5.52 15.34
N ASP A 35 6.25 -4.39 15.58
CA ASP A 35 6.02 -3.56 16.75
C ASP A 35 4.60 -2.99 16.77
N ALA A 36 4.11 -2.46 15.65
CA ALA A 36 2.74 -1.96 15.52
C ALA A 36 1.68 -3.06 15.77
N LEU A 37 1.92 -4.28 15.28
CA LEU A 37 1.04 -5.43 15.49
C LEU A 37 1.02 -5.87 16.96
N LYS A 38 2.19 -5.96 17.61
CA LYS A 38 2.29 -6.27 19.04
C LYS A 38 1.56 -5.24 19.90
N GLU A 39 1.67 -3.96 19.54
CA GLU A 39 1.01 -2.85 20.24
C GLU A 39 -0.47 -2.70 19.87
N SER A 40 -0.95 -3.39 18.83
CA SER A 40 -2.30 -3.24 18.28
C SER A 40 -2.63 -1.78 17.94
N ARG A 41 -1.66 -1.07 17.34
CA ARG A 41 -1.80 0.35 16.99
C ARG A 41 -2.90 0.56 15.95
N ASP A 42 -3.84 1.48 16.22
CA ASP A 42 -4.78 1.97 15.22
C ASP A 42 -4.08 3.04 14.37
N VAL A 43 -3.83 2.70 13.11
CA VAL A 43 -3.17 3.55 12.11
C VAL A 43 -4.16 4.11 11.09
N GLY A 44 -5.46 4.01 11.37
CA GLY A 44 -6.51 4.57 10.55
C GLY A 44 -6.47 6.10 10.56
N SER A 45 -6.67 6.71 9.40
CA SER A 45 -6.73 8.16 9.25
C SER A 45 -7.87 8.56 8.32
N THR A 46 -8.28 9.83 8.42
CA THR A 46 -9.18 10.43 7.42
C THR A 46 -8.48 10.54 6.08
N THR A 47 -9.23 10.51 4.98
CA THR A 47 -8.67 10.70 3.64
C THR A 47 -7.87 12.01 3.57
N PRO A 48 -6.57 11.96 3.22
CA PRO A 48 -5.75 13.16 3.06
C PRO A 48 -6.33 14.07 1.98
N ILE A 49 -6.44 15.37 2.29
CA ILE A 49 -7.04 16.38 1.41
C ILE A 49 -6.30 16.52 0.08
N ASP A 50 -4.98 16.32 0.10
CA ASP A 50 -4.10 16.39 -1.05
C ASP A 50 -4.25 15.17 -1.98
N ARG A 51 -4.65 14.01 -1.44
CA ARG A 51 -4.95 12.82 -2.23
C ARG A 51 -6.34 12.91 -2.87
N PHE A 52 -7.34 13.26 -2.06
CA PHE A 52 -8.71 13.38 -2.53
C PHE A 52 -9.55 14.26 -1.59
N ASP A 53 -10.06 15.36 -2.13
CA ASP A 53 -11.01 16.21 -1.41
C ASP A 53 -12.40 15.59 -1.35
N LEU A 54 -12.60 14.81 -0.28
CA LEU A 54 -13.86 14.16 -0.01
C LEU A 54 -14.99 15.17 0.28
N GLU A 55 -14.69 16.36 0.82
CA GLU A 55 -15.70 17.38 1.11
C GLU A 55 -16.23 18.00 -0.17
N SER A 56 -15.33 18.42 -1.07
CA SER A 56 -15.70 18.89 -2.40
C SER A 56 -16.44 17.82 -3.19
N PHE A 57 -15.96 16.58 -3.19
CA PHE A 57 -16.65 15.48 -3.86
C PHE A 57 -18.06 15.26 -3.29
N THR A 58 -18.20 15.24 -1.96
CA THR A 58 -19.51 15.09 -1.31
C THR A 58 -20.44 16.24 -1.68
N ALA A 59 -19.96 17.48 -1.67
CA ALA A 59 -20.74 18.68 -1.99
C ALA A 59 -21.29 18.65 -3.43
N HIS A 60 -20.50 18.17 -4.40
CA HIS A 60 -20.94 18.03 -5.79
C HIS A 60 -21.86 16.82 -6.02
N MET A 61 -21.83 15.82 -5.12
CA MET A 61 -22.62 14.59 -5.24
C MET A 61 -23.96 14.64 -4.49
N ILE A 62 -24.28 15.74 -3.78
CA ILE A 62 -25.59 15.95 -3.14
C ILE A 62 -26.65 16.21 -4.23
N ASN A 63 -27.07 15.17 -4.94
CA ASN A 63 -28.43 15.08 -5.43
C ASN A 63 -29.29 14.63 -4.24
N MET A 64 -30.09 15.54 -3.70
CA MET A 64 -31.06 15.20 -2.67
C MET A 64 -32.00 14.13 -3.23
N ASP A 65 -32.09 12.97 -2.57
CA ASP A 65 -33.23 12.08 -2.80
C ASP A 65 -34.49 12.75 -2.24
N ASN A 66 -35.66 12.47 -2.81
CA ASN A 66 -36.96 13.09 -2.47
C ASN A 66 -37.36 12.91 -0.98
N ASN A 67 -36.63 12.11 -0.22
CA ASN A 67 -36.88 11.79 1.19
C ASN A 67 -35.91 12.49 2.18
N GLY A 68 -35.06 13.41 1.72
CA GLY A 68 -34.20 14.23 2.59
C GLY A 68 -33.09 13.47 3.33
N GLN A 69 -32.83 12.21 2.97
CA GLN A 69 -31.72 11.42 3.53
C GLN A 69 -30.52 11.45 2.59
N LEU A 70 -29.34 11.75 3.16
CA LEU A 70 -28.05 11.69 2.47
C LEU A 70 -27.84 10.26 1.96
N ARG A 71 -27.84 10.08 0.63
CA ARG A 71 -27.91 8.74 0.03
C ARG A 71 -26.63 7.92 0.11
N GLN A 72 -25.53 8.44 0.67
CA GLN A 72 -24.25 7.70 0.68
C GLN A 72 -23.46 7.96 1.97
N LYS A 73 -23.26 6.89 2.75
CA LYS A 73 -22.18 6.81 3.74
C LYS A 73 -20.86 6.70 2.97
N LEU A 74 -20.28 7.83 2.59
CA LEU A 74 -18.90 7.85 2.12
C LEU A 74 -18.00 7.38 3.27
N LEU A 75 -17.15 6.39 3.00
CA LEU A 75 -16.10 5.96 3.93
C LEU A 75 -15.14 7.13 4.09
N ARG A 76 -15.23 7.84 5.23
CA ARG A 76 -14.40 9.02 5.56
C ARG A 76 -13.04 8.65 6.15
N ALA A 77 -12.80 7.37 6.38
CA ALA A 77 -11.60 6.86 7.02
C ALA A 77 -11.07 5.64 6.25
N GLY A 78 -9.75 5.49 6.28
CA GLY A 78 -9.01 4.41 5.65
C GLY A 78 -7.58 4.39 6.16
N TYR A 79 -6.74 3.60 5.52
CA TYR A 79 -5.32 3.51 5.83
C TYR A 79 -4.55 4.18 4.72
N PHE A 80 -3.91 5.30 5.03
CA PHE A 80 -3.20 6.12 4.08
C PHE A 80 -1.74 6.22 4.49
N MET A 81 -0.84 5.99 3.53
CA MET A 81 0.57 6.33 3.66
C MET A 81 0.71 7.85 3.79
N SER A 82 1.71 8.30 4.53
CA SER A 82 1.99 9.73 4.66
C SER A 82 2.50 10.29 3.34
N ASN A 83 2.30 11.59 3.12
CA ASN A 83 2.60 12.21 1.81
C ASN A 83 4.09 12.19 1.46
N GLN A 84 4.93 12.11 2.49
CA GLN A 84 6.37 11.93 2.31
C GLN A 84 6.70 10.57 1.71
N GLN A 85 5.87 9.54 1.92
CA GLN A 85 6.19 8.16 1.52
C GLN A 85 5.88 7.87 0.05
N TRP A 86 4.83 8.46 -0.53
CA TRP A 86 4.39 8.11 -1.89
C TRP A 86 4.96 9.00 -3.00
N ASP A 87 5.44 10.20 -2.67
CA ASP A 87 6.04 11.13 -3.63
C ASP A 87 7.57 11.07 -3.68
N MET A 88 8.22 10.48 -2.67
CA MET A 88 9.67 10.34 -2.63
C MET A 88 10.13 9.22 -3.58
N PHE A 89 10.57 9.60 -4.77
CA PHE A 89 11.20 8.69 -5.73
C PHE A 89 12.42 9.36 -6.35
N GLU A 90 13.60 8.82 -6.06
CA GLU A 90 14.88 9.31 -6.60
C GLU A 90 15.05 8.89 -8.06
N SER A 91 14.57 9.74 -8.97
CA SER A 91 14.65 9.53 -10.43
C SER A 91 16.07 9.26 -10.92
N SER A 92 17.04 9.98 -10.33
CA SER A 92 18.47 9.91 -10.67
C SER A 92 19.09 8.53 -10.39
N PHE A 93 18.60 7.81 -9.37
CA PHE A 93 19.07 6.46 -9.06
C PHE A 93 18.73 5.45 -10.17
N PHE A 94 17.62 5.69 -10.88
CA PHE A 94 17.13 4.82 -11.95
C PHE A 94 17.50 5.32 -13.36
N ASP A 95 18.42 6.29 -13.48
CA ASP A 95 18.76 6.96 -14.74
C ASP A 95 17.52 7.54 -15.47
N LEU A 96 16.52 8.00 -14.71
CA LEU A 96 15.31 8.64 -15.23
C LEU A 96 15.38 10.15 -15.08
N SER A 97 14.83 10.88 -16.06
CA SER A 97 14.53 12.31 -15.88
C SER A 97 13.32 12.50 -14.96
N ASP A 98 13.22 13.64 -14.28
CA ASP A 98 12.09 13.95 -13.40
C ASP A 98 10.74 13.91 -14.13
N ALA A 99 10.71 14.37 -15.38
CA ALA A 99 9.53 14.30 -16.23
C ALA A 99 9.12 12.85 -16.54
N ALA A 100 10.10 11.98 -16.79
CA ALA A 100 9.84 10.55 -17.00
C ALA A 100 9.35 9.89 -15.71
N ALA A 101 10.01 10.16 -14.57
CA ALA A 101 9.60 9.64 -13.26
C ALA A 101 8.18 10.08 -12.86
N ALA A 102 7.82 11.34 -13.10
CA ALA A 102 6.48 11.87 -12.83
C ALA A 102 5.37 11.21 -13.68
N SER A 103 5.73 10.65 -14.85
CA SER A 103 4.78 9.92 -15.70
C SER A 103 4.54 8.46 -15.27
N ILE A 104 5.36 7.94 -14.35
CA ILE A 104 5.25 6.57 -13.85
C ILE A 104 4.19 6.50 -12.75
N ASP A 105 3.35 5.47 -12.83
CA ASP A 105 2.35 5.16 -11.81
C ASP A 105 3.02 5.09 -10.41
N PRO A 106 2.49 5.83 -9.40
CA PRO A 106 3.04 5.82 -8.05
C PRO A 106 3.17 4.41 -7.43
N CYS A 107 2.27 3.48 -7.75
CA CYS A 107 2.34 2.10 -7.28
C CYS A 107 3.58 1.39 -7.82
N TYR A 108 3.96 1.66 -9.07
CA TYR A 108 5.15 1.08 -9.67
C TYR A 108 6.41 1.71 -9.07
N ARG A 109 6.44 3.03 -8.88
CA ARG A 109 7.54 3.73 -8.21
C ARG A 109 7.81 3.15 -6.81
N LEU A 110 6.75 3.00 -6.01
CA LEU A 110 6.84 2.42 -4.68
C LEU A 110 7.33 0.96 -4.73
N PHE A 111 6.78 0.15 -5.64
CA PHE A 111 7.20 -1.24 -5.81
C PHE A 111 8.71 -1.35 -6.09
N THR A 112 9.23 -0.52 -7.00
CA THR A 112 10.65 -0.53 -7.34
C THR A 112 11.53 -0.15 -6.16
N LEU A 113 11.14 0.87 -5.38
CA LEU A 113 11.87 1.26 -4.16
C LEU A 113 11.87 0.11 -3.14
N LYS A 114 10.70 -0.46 -2.85
CA LYS A 114 10.59 -1.57 -1.88
C LYS A 114 11.31 -2.83 -2.36
N PHE A 115 11.43 -3.04 -3.67
CA PHE A 115 12.21 -4.14 -4.22
C PHE A 115 13.71 -3.99 -3.94
N ILE A 116 14.25 -2.77 -3.94
CA ILE A 116 15.65 -2.53 -3.56
C ILE A 116 15.85 -2.81 -2.07
N ASP A 117 14.98 -2.24 -1.21
CA ASP A 117 15.02 -2.49 0.23
C ASP A 117 14.92 -4.00 0.55
N LEU A 118 14.12 -4.74 -0.23
CA LEU A 118 13.97 -6.19 -0.12
C LEU A 118 15.28 -6.93 -0.43
N LEU A 119 16.01 -6.48 -1.47
CA LEU A 119 17.30 -7.06 -1.81
C LEU A 119 18.32 -6.78 -0.71
N ASP A 120 18.33 -5.58 -0.14
CA ASP A 120 19.24 -5.22 0.96
C ASP A 120 18.94 -6.03 2.23
N ASP A 121 17.68 -6.30 2.54
CA ASP A 121 17.28 -7.16 3.68
C ASP A 121 17.66 -8.63 3.47
N ALA A 122 17.65 -9.10 2.21
CA ALA A 122 18.02 -10.48 1.88
C ALA A 122 19.53 -10.77 2.00
N GLY A 123 20.37 -9.74 2.04
CA GLY A 123 21.84 -9.81 2.12
C GLY A 123 22.54 -10.09 0.79
#